data_AF-A0A955JAI7-F1
#
_entry.id   AF-A0A955JAI7-F1
#
_cell.length_a   1.000
_cell.length_b   1.000
_cell.length_c   1.000
_cell.angle_alpha   90.00
_cell.angle_beta   90.00
_cell.angle_gamma   90.00
#
_symmetry.space_group_name_H-M   'P 1'
#
loop_
_entity.id
_entity.type
_entity.pdbx_description
1 polymer ?
#
loop_
_entity_poly.entity_id
_entity_poly.type
_entity_poly.pdbx_seq_one_letter_code
_entity_poly.pdbx_strand_id
1 'polypeptide(L)'
;MSRRLSLLLVALLAAAAPFRAAAEDLPVPDAAQEQQVRGYLAGLRSKDANVVHMAKRLLGRVDNVHRVVPWCEVLRGAREVAWRTRAAAELASFGDVRARDPLVAAATADRSADVRVAARVSLQSLRAPGTTQALARQLTNASTDVRVHAIEALAEQDDPLAAGLVVMRWHATSGDFPRVNFTTLRQTSYIQDFDVEVAATSFIADPVIGVLQDGECLDVKVLGAEHGFTTRERVAARAFLAKVAGRDLGSKSAAWLRWWRNLAVPELRRKRAASEGSEGS
;
A
#
# COMPACT_ATOMS: atom_id res chain seq x y z
N MET A 1 -10.14 -43.77 20.19
CA MET A 1 -11.33 -43.13 19.56
C MET A 1 -11.01 -41.98 18.59
N SER A 2 -9.75 -41.66 18.24
CA SER A 2 -9.42 -40.45 17.46
C SER A 2 -8.94 -40.66 16.01
N ARG A 3 -8.78 -41.90 15.52
CA ARG A 3 -8.34 -42.18 14.13
C ARG A 3 -9.47 -42.51 13.15
N ARG A 4 -10.67 -42.85 13.65
CA ARG A 4 -11.84 -43.15 12.81
C ARG A 4 -12.59 -41.90 12.34
N LEU A 5 -12.48 -40.78 13.06
CA LEU A 5 -13.06 -39.49 12.67
C LEU A 5 -12.26 -38.78 11.55
N SER A 6 -10.95 -39.01 11.46
CA SER A 6 -10.10 -38.45 10.40
C SER A 6 -10.36 -39.10 9.03
N LEU A 7 -10.65 -40.40 9.02
CA LEU A 7 -11.03 -41.13 7.82
C LEU A 7 -12.47 -40.86 7.42
N LEU A 8 -13.37 -40.59 8.36
CA LEU A 8 -14.74 -40.17 8.05
C LEU A 8 -14.80 -38.78 7.42
N LEU A 9 -13.92 -37.83 7.75
CA LEU A 9 -13.89 -36.53 7.05
C LEU A 9 -13.37 -36.66 5.61
N VAL A 10 -12.40 -37.55 5.38
CA VAL A 10 -11.87 -37.86 4.05
C VAL A 10 -12.86 -38.72 3.24
N ALA A 11 -13.64 -39.59 3.89
CA ALA A 11 -14.69 -40.38 3.26
C ALA A 11 -15.99 -39.59 3.04
N LEU A 12 -16.32 -38.60 3.89
CA LEU A 12 -17.47 -37.71 3.71
C LEU A 12 -17.21 -36.69 2.59
N LEU A 13 -15.95 -36.30 2.35
CA LEU A 13 -15.55 -35.59 1.13
C LEU A 13 -15.54 -36.49 -0.13
N ALA A 14 -15.60 -37.82 0.04
CA ALA A 14 -15.70 -38.79 -1.04
C ALA A 14 -17.14 -39.31 -1.28
N ALA A 15 -18.11 -38.92 -0.43
CA ALA A 15 -19.49 -39.42 -0.43
C ALA A 15 -20.53 -38.31 -0.66
N ALA A 16 -20.32 -37.51 -1.70
CA ALA A 16 -21.39 -36.72 -2.33
C ALA A 16 -21.27 -36.85 -3.86
N ALA A 17 -21.42 -38.09 -4.34
CA ALA A 17 -21.77 -38.34 -5.73
C ALA A 17 -23.31 -38.43 -5.80
N PRO A 18 -23.96 -37.34 -6.24
CA PRO A 18 -24.93 -37.49 -7.32
C PRO A 18 -24.58 -36.61 -8.52
N PHE A 19 -23.36 -36.07 -8.62
CA PHE A 19 -22.96 -35.10 -9.65
C PHE A 19 -21.92 -35.63 -10.66
N ARG A 20 -21.85 -36.97 -10.84
CA ARG A 20 -20.85 -37.60 -11.72
C ARG A 20 -21.35 -37.89 -13.16
N ALA A 21 -22.57 -37.46 -13.52
CA ALA A 21 -23.11 -37.73 -14.87
C ALA A 21 -24.05 -36.65 -15.44
N ALA A 22 -24.22 -35.49 -14.80
CA ALA A 22 -25.11 -34.42 -15.27
C ALA A 22 -24.48 -33.01 -15.21
N ALA A 23 -23.16 -32.94 -15.07
CA ALA A 23 -22.40 -31.72 -14.74
C ALA A 23 -21.31 -31.39 -15.77
N GLU A 24 -21.35 -32.03 -16.94
CA GLU A 24 -20.37 -31.79 -18.01
C GLU A 24 -20.54 -30.41 -18.67
N ASP A 25 -21.58 -29.64 -18.33
CA ASP A 25 -21.92 -28.42 -19.08
C ASP A 25 -22.49 -27.25 -18.25
N LEU A 26 -22.23 -27.19 -16.93
CA LEU A 26 -22.57 -26.02 -16.12
C LEU A 26 -21.33 -25.35 -15.52
N PRO A 27 -21.16 -24.01 -15.68
CA PRO A 27 -20.06 -23.29 -15.05
C PRO A 27 -20.17 -23.43 -13.53
N VAL A 28 -19.17 -24.10 -12.94
CA VAL A 28 -19.05 -24.26 -11.50
C VAL A 28 -18.82 -22.87 -10.89
N PRO A 29 -19.58 -22.43 -9.86
CA PRO A 29 -19.33 -21.12 -9.25
C PRO A 29 -17.91 -21.07 -8.67
N ASP A 30 -17.18 -19.98 -8.95
CA ASP A 30 -15.75 -19.78 -8.63
C ASP A 30 -15.34 -20.25 -7.22
N ALA A 31 -16.24 -20.10 -6.23
CA ALA A 31 -16.03 -20.48 -4.84
C ALA A 31 -15.86 -22.00 -4.61
N ALA A 32 -16.49 -22.85 -5.42
CA ALA A 32 -16.38 -24.31 -5.26
C ALA A 32 -15.01 -24.82 -5.74
N GLN A 33 -14.46 -24.23 -6.81
CA GLN A 33 -13.12 -24.56 -7.30
C GLN A 33 -12.04 -24.03 -6.35
N GLU A 34 -12.20 -22.82 -5.80
CA GLU A 34 -11.31 -22.31 -4.75
C GLU A 34 -11.29 -23.21 -3.51
N GLN A 35 -12.46 -23.75 -3.11
CA GLN A 35 -12.55 -24.69 -1.99
C GLN A 35 -11.85 -26.02 -2.27
N GLN A 36 -11.95 -26.54 -3.50
CA GLN A 36 -11.20 -27.73 -3.92
C GLN A 36 -9.69 -27.48 -3.86
N VAL A 37 -9.22 -26.32 -4.33
CA VAL A 37 -7.81 -25.92 -4.24
C VAL A 37 -7.33 -25.86 -2.79
N ARG A 38 -8.12 -25.33 -1.85
CA ARG A 38 -7.78 -25.37 -0.41
C ARG A 38 -7.56 -26.81 0.08
N GLY A 39 -8.42 -27.74 -0.33
CA GLY A 39 -8.28 -29.16 -0.04
C GLY A 39 -6.98 -29.74 -0.61
N TYR A 40 -6.61 -29.40 -1.85
CA TYR A 40 -5.36 -29.84 -2.46
C TYR A 40 -4.12 -29.25 -1.78
N LEU A 41 -4.16 -27.99 -1.38
CA LEU A 41 -3.08 -27.35 -0.62
C LEU A 41 -2.86 -28.01 0.75
N ALA A 42 -3.94 -28.43 1.42
CA ALA A 42 -3.83 -29.24 2.64
C ALA A 42 -3.21 -30.61 2.34
N GLY A 43 -3.59 -31.24 1.23
CA GLY A 43 -3.00 -32.51 0.76
C GLY A 43 -1.49 -32.43 0.49
N LEU A 44 -1.00 -31.29 -0.03
CA LEU A 44 0.44 -31.08 -0.23
C LEU A 44 1.24 -30.99 1.09
N ARG A 45 0.58 -30.74 2.22
CA ARG A 45 1.21 -30.75 3.56
C ARG A 45 1.19 -32.12 4.22
N SER A 46 0.58 -33.12 3.58
CA SER A 46 0.57 -34.48 4.11
C SER A 46 1.97 -35.11 4.06
N LYS A 47 2.23 -36.03 4.99
CA LYS A 47 3.44 -36.87 4.97
C LYS A 47 3.35 -38.00 3.93
N ASP A 48 2.14 -38.31 3.48
CA ASP A 48 1.90 -39.41 2.53
C ASP A 48 2.27 -39.00 1.11
N ALA A 49 3.29 -39.65 0.54
CA ALA A 49 3.79 -39.34 -0.81
C ALA A 49 2.70 -39.45 -1.90
N ASN A 50 1.79 -40.42 -1.77
CA ASN A 50 0.67 -40.59 -2.70
C ASN A 50 -0.32 -39.42 -2.65
N VAL A 51 -0.62 -38.91 -1.46
CA VAL A 51 -1.52 -37.76 -1.27
C VAL A 51 -0.88 -36.50 -1.84
N VAL A 52 0.42 -36.30 -1.61
CA VAL A 52 1.17 -35.17 -2.17
C VAL A 52 1.22 -35.25 -3.70
N HIS A 53 1.50 -36.42 -4.27
CA HIS A 53 1.53 -36.62 -5.72
C HIS A 53 0.16 -36.33 -6.36
N MET A 54 -0.92 -36.84 -5.76
CA MET A 54 -2.28 -36.58 -6.23
C MET A 54 -2.62 -35.09 -6.14
N ALA A 55 -2.31 -34.43 -5.03
CA ALA A 55 -2.56 -33.01 -4.85
C ALA A 55 -1.83 -32.14 -5.88
N LYS A 56 -0.56 -32.43 -6.20
CA LYS A 56 0.19 -31.75 -7.27
C LYS A 56 -0.49 -31.92 -8.63
N ARG A 57 -0.91 -33.14 -8.96
CA ARG A 57 -1.56 -33.45 -10.23
C ARG A 57 -2.90 -32.74 -10.37
N LEU A 58 -3.70 -32.69 -9.30
CA LEU A 58 -4.99 -32.00 -9.29
C LEU A 58 -4.83 -30.49 -9.37
N LEU A 59 -3.86 -29.90 -8.66
CA LEU A 59 -3.55 -28.46 -8.76
C LEU A 59 -3.13 -28.05 -10.18
N GLY A 60 -2.44 -28.92 -10.91
CA GLY A 60 -2.07 -28.66 -12.31
C GLY A 60 -3.24 -28.69 -13.30
N ARG A 61 -4.42 -29.21 -12.89
CA ARG A 61 -5.63 -29.24 -13.72
C ARG A 61 -6.58 -28.06 -13.44
N VAL A 62 -6.36 -27.32 -12.36
CA VAL A 62 -7.18 -26.16 -12.02
C VAL A 62 -6.56 -24.90 -12.61
N ASP A 63 -7.38 -24.06 -13.24
CA ASP A 63 -6.94 -22.79 -13.79
C ASP A 63 -6.37 -21.87 -12.70
N ASN A 64 -5.36 -21.11 -13.09
CA ASN A 64 -4.63 -20.21 -12.18
C ASN A 64 -5.56 -19.21 -11.49
N VAL A 65 -6.64 -18.78 -12.16
CA VAL A 65 -7.65 -17.86 -11.63
C VAL A 65 -8.23 -18.36 -10.30
N HIS A 66 -8.53 -19.65 -10.18
CA HIS A 66 -9.08 -20.21 -8.93
C HIS A 66 -8.01 -20.58 -7.90
N ARG A 67 -6.72 -20.47 -8.27
CA ARG A 67 -5.58 -20.78 -7.40
C ARG A 67 -5.11 -19.54 -6.62
N VAL A 68 -5.33 -18.33 -7.14
CA VAL A 68 -4.81 -17.09 -6.53
C VAL A 68 -5.26 -16.91 -5.09
N VAL A 69 -6.58 -16.93 -4.83
CA VAL A 69 -7.14 -16.66 -3.49
C VAL A 69 -6.64 -17.67 -2.45
N PRO A 70 -6.69 -19.00 -2.70
CA PRO A 70 -6.13 -19.98 -1.78
C PRO A 70 -4.62 -19.80 -1.51
N TRP A 71 -3.82 -19.45 -2.52
CA TRP A 71 -2.39 -19.19 -2.31
C TRP A 71 -2.14 -17.88 -1.55
N CYS A 72 -2.97 -16.85 -1.71
CA CYS A 72 -2.95 -15.63 -0.89
C CYS A 72 -3.27 -15.92 0.59
N GLU A 73 -4.13 -16.89 0.88
CA GLU A 73 -4.38 -17.37 2.26
C GLU A 73 -3.17 -18.08 2.85
N VAL A 74 -2.51 -18.94 2.05
CA VAL A 74 -1.26 -19.60 2.46
C VAL A 74 -0.17 -18.56 2.77
N LEU A 75 -0.01 -17.55 1.91
CA LEU A 75 0.96 -16.48 2.12
C LEU A 75 0.73 -15.74 3.44
N ARG A 76 -0.53 -15.46 3.82
CA ARG A 76 -0.85 -14.73 5.06
C ARG A 76 -0.81 -15.60 6.31
N GLY A 77 -1.27 -16.84 6.21
CA GLY A 77 -1.60 -17.66 7.38
C GLY A 77 -0.66 -18.84 7.65
N ALA A 78 0.23 -19.21 6.72
CA ALA A 78 1.08 -20.37 6.93
C ALA A 78 2.13 -20.11 8.01
N ARG A 79 2.22 -21.00 8.99
CA ARG A 79 3.24 -20.95 10.07
C ARG A 79 4.65 -21.13 9.50
N GLU A 80 4.80 -22.08 8.57
CA GLU A 80 6.08 -22.44 7.98
C GLU A 80 6.55 -21.41 6.95
N VAL A 81 7.79 -20.95 7.10
CA VAL A 81 8.43 -19.99 6.19
C VAL A 81 8.45 -20.52 4.75
N ALA A 82 8.81 -21.79 4.57
CA ALA A 82 8.87 -22.43 3.24
C ALA A 82 7.53 -22.34 2.48
N TRP A 83 6.40 -22.46 3.17
CA TRP A 83 5.08 -22.35 2.56
C TRP A 83 4.73 -20.93 2.15
N ARG A 84 5.13 -19.93 2.95
CA ARG A 84 4.91 -18.52 2.59
C ARG A 84 5.79 -18.11 1.42
N THR A 85 7.06 -18.51 1.42
CA THR A 85 7.99 -18.28 0.29
C THR A 85 7.49 -18.95 -0.99
N ARG A 86 7.04 -20.21 -0.89
CA ARG A 86 6.42 -20.91 -2.02
C ARG A 86 5.17 -20.19 -2.51
N ALA A 87 4.31 -19.74 -1.61
CA ALA A 87 3.10 -19.02 -1.98
C ALA A 87 3.41 -17.73 -2.74
N ALA A 88 4.41 -16.96 -2.31
CA ALA A 88 4.83 -15.78 -3.04
C ALA A 88 5.24 -16.11 -4.49
N ALA A 89 6.08 -17.15 -4.67
CA ALA A 89 6.56 -17.58 -5.99
C ALA A 89 5.43 -18.09 -6.91
N GLU A 90 4.50 -18.89 -6.39
CA GLU A 90 3.36 -19.41 -7.16
C GLU A 90 2.40 -18.28 -7.54
N LEU A 91 2.17 -17.31 -6.65
CA LEU A 91 1.36 -16.13 -6.96
C LEU A 91 1.94 -15.28 -8.09
N ALA A 92 3.27 -15.15 -8.18
CA ALA A 92 3.91 -14.48 -9.31
C ALA A 92 3.74 -15.25 -10.62
N SER A 93 3.85 -16.59 -10.59
CA SER A 93 3.72 -17.40 -11.80
C SER A 93 2.30 -17.42 -12.38
N PHE A 94 1.29 -17.12 -11.56
CA PHE A 94 -0.10 -16.99 -12.02
C PHE A 94 -0.35 -15.71 -12.82
N GLY A 95 0.45 -14.65 -12.61
CA GLY A 95 0.30 -13.39 -13.35
C GLY A 95 -0.97 -12.59 -13.01
N ASP A 96 -1.67 -12.93 -11.93
CA ASP A 96 -2.95 -12.31 -11.58
C ASP A 96 -2.77 -11.10 -10.64
N VAL A 97 -3.34 -9.96 -11.01
CA VAL A 97 -3.27 -8.70 -10.25
C VAL A 97 -3.87 -8.83 -8.85
N ARG A 98 -4.80 -9.76 -8.60
CA ARG A 98 -5.35 -10.03 -7.27
C ARG A 98 -4.29 -10.46 -6.25
N ALA A 99 -3.14 -10.95 -6.69
CA ALA A 99 -2.01 -11.27 -5.83
C ALA A 99 -1.22 -10.04 -5.33
N ARG A 100 -1.40 -8.86 -5.94
CA ARG A 100 -0.62 -7.65 -5.65
C ARG A 100 -0.66 -7.28 -4.18
N ASP A 101 -1.85 -7.06 -3.62
CA ASP A 101 -1.98 -6.54 -2.25
C ASP A 101 -1.49 -7.55 -1.19
N PRO A 102 -1.77 -8.87 -1.31
CA PRO A 102 -1.15 -9.89 -0.46
C PRO A 102 0.37 -9.93 -0.54
N LEU A 103 0.94 -9.80 -1.75
CA LEU A 103 2.39 -9.75 -1.94
C LEU A 103 3.01 -8.47 -1.37
N VAL A 104 2.35 -7.31 -1.51
CA VAL A 104 2.76 -6.05 -0.87
C VAL A 104 2.80 -6.20 0.64
N ALA A 105 1.74 -6.75 1.24
CA ALA A 105 1.69 -6.98 2.68
C ALA A 105 2.82 -7.92 3.15
N ALA A 106 3.09 -9.00 2.41
CA ALA A 106 4.17 -9.92 2.73
C ALA A 106 5.55 -9.26 2.56
N ALA A 107 5.77 -8.48 1.50
CA ALA A 107 7.02 -7.78 1.24
C ALA A 107 7.37 -6.78 2.35
N THR A 108 6.38 -6.11 2.93
CA THR A 108 6.62 -5.06 3.92
C THR A 108 6.51 -5.51 5.37
N ALA A 109 5.70 -6.54 5.66
CA ALA A 109 5.33 -6.90 7.04
C ALA A 109 5.55 -8.37 7.43
N ASP A 110 6.00 -9.26 6.52
CA ASP A 110 6.31 -10.64 6.95
C ASP A 110 7.48 -10.66 7.94
N ARG A 111 7.39 -11.55 8.94
CA ARG A 111 8.42 -11.72 9.98
C ARG A 111 9.73 -12.25 9.41
N SER A 112 9.68 -13.11 8.39
CA SER A 112 10.86 -13.71 7.78
C SER A 112 11.42 -12.83 6.66
N ALA A 113 12.74 -12.59 6.70
CA ALA A 113 13.43 -11.88 5.63
C ALA A 113 13.30 -12.60 4.28
N ASP A 114 13.35 -13.94 4.28
CA ASP A 114 13.26 -14.75 3.05
C ASP A 114 11.91 -14.55 2.35
N VAL A 115 10.82 -14.47 3.13
CA VAL A 115 9.47 -14.23 2.58
C VAL A 115 9.37 -12.82 2.05
N ARG A 116 9.95 -11.82 2.74
CA ARG A 116 9.97 -10.44 2.26
C ARG A 116 10.73 -10.30 0.93
N VAL A 117 11.90 -10.95 0.81
CA VAL A 117 12.66 -10.99 -0.45
C VAL A 117 11.86 -11.67 -1.55
N ALA A 118 11.32 -12.86 -1.27
CA ALA A 118 10.52 -13.60 -2.25
C ALA A 118 9.30 -12.80 -2.73
N ALA A 119 8.61 -12.11 -1.82
CA ALA A 119 7.47 -11.27 -2.16
C ALA A 119 7.86 -10.06 -3.01
N ARG A 120 9.00 -9.41 -2.75
CA ARG A 120 9.50 -8.30 -3.59
C ARG A 120 9.85 -8.75 -5.01
N VAL A 121 10.59 -9.85 -5.14
CA VAL A 121 10.92 -10.47 -6.44
C VAL A 121 9.64 -10.86 -7.18
N SER A 122 8.67 -11.41 -6.44
CA SER A 122 7.36 -11.79 -6.98
C SER A 122 6.57 -10.58 -7.50
N LEU A 123 6.58 -9.45 -6.78
CA LEU A 123 5.97 -8.20 -7.24
C LEU A 123 6.65 -7.66 -8.50
N GLN A 124 7.99 -7.66 -8.53
CA GLN A 124 8.75 -7.24 -9.70
C GLN A 124 8.45 -8.09 -10.93
N SER A 125 8.26 -9.40 -10.75
CA SER A 125 7.90 -10.34 -11.81
C SER A 125 6.44 -10.16 -12.27
N LEU A 126 5.52 -9.96 -11.32
CA LEU A 126 4.10 -9.77 -11.59
C LEU A 126 3.82 -8.49 -12.39
N ARG A 127 4.59 -7.42 -12.16
CA ARG A 127 4.42 -6.09 -12.77
C ARG A 127 2.97 -5.58 -12.72
N ALA A 128 2.26 -5.90 -11.64
CA ALA A 128 0.87 -5.52 -11.48
C ALA A 128 0.71 -3.99 -11.48
N PRO A 129 -0.26 -3.44 -12.23
CA PRO A 129 -0.57 -2.01 -12.18
C PRO A 129 -0.87 -1.54 -10.76
N GLY A 130 -0.37 -0.36 -10.41
CA GLY A 130 -0.56 0.25 -9.10
C GLY A 130 0.30 -0.33 -7.97
N THR A 131 1.25 -1.23 -8.26
CA THR A 131 2.18 -1.77 -7.23
C THR A 131 2.98 -0.67 -6.53
N THR A 132 3.51 0.31 -7.27
CA THR A 132 4.20 1.47 -6.70
C THR A 132 3.32 2.25 -5.73
N GLN A 133 2.05 2.48 -6.09
CA GLN A 133 1.12 3.22 -5.23
C GLN A 133 0.76 2.42 -3.98
N ALA A 134 0.59 1.10 -4.10
CA ALA A 134 0.33 0.21 -2.97
C ALA A 134 1.51 0.18 -1.98
N LEU A 135 2.74 0.11 -2.49
CA LEU A 135 3.96 0.20 -1.66
C LEU A 135 4.13 1.58 -1.04
N ALA A 136 3.82 2.66 -1.78
CA ALA A 136 3.94 4.02 -1.27
C ALA A 136 3.00 4.30 -0.08
N ARG A 137 1.83 3.67 -0.02
CA ARG A 137 0.94 3.73 1.17
C ARG A 137 1.60 3.15 2.42
N GLN A 138 2.55 2.23 2.28
CA GLN A 138 3.27 1.67 3.43
C GLN A 138 4.33 2.62 4.00
N LEU A 139 4.70 3.69 3.28
CA LEU A 139 5.62 4.73 3.78
C LEU A 139 5.00 5.59 4.90
N THR A 140 3.70 5.48 5.14
CA THR A 140 3.01 6.14 6.26
C THR A 140 2.63 5.17 7.38
N ASN A 141 3.13 3.93 7.34
CA ASN A 141 2.86 2.95 8.39
C ASN A 141 3.51 3.36 9.73
N ALA A 142 2.85 3.05 10.84
CA ALA A 142 3.36 3.32 12.18
C ALA A 142 4.69 2.59 12.45
N SER A 143 4.84 1.36 11.94
CA SER A 143 6.08 0.59 12.11
C SER A 143 7.20 1.09 11.20
N THR A 144 8.33 1.46 11.80
CA THR A 144 9.54 1.87 11.08
C THR A 144 10.07 0.77 10.18
N ASP A 145 10.02 -0.49 10.61
CA ASP A 145 10.51 -1.62 9.80
C ASP A 145 9.67 -1.78 8.52
N VAL A 146 8.34 -1.62 8.63
CA VAL A 146 7.44 -1.66 7.47
C VAL A 146 7.76 -0.54 6.48
N ARG A 147 8.05 0.67 6.96
CA ARG A 147 8.46 1.80 6.11
C ARG A 147 9.80 1.53 5.39
N VAL A 148 10.79 0.99 6.10
CA VAL A 148 12.10 0.62 5.51
C VAL A 148 11.91 -0.42 4.42
N HIS A 149 11.17 -1.49 4.68
CA HIS A 149 10.92 -2.54 3.68
C HIS A 149 10.09 -2.04 2.49
N ALA A 150 9.19 -1.07 2.71
CA ALA A 150 8.49 -0.42 1.62
C ALA A 150 9.45 0.39 0.72
N ILE A 151 10.43 1.10 1.28
CA ILE A 151 11.48 1.79 0.51
C ILE A 151 12.33 0.80 -0.29
N GLU A 152 12.74 -0.31 0.33
CA GLU A 152 13.51 -1.37 -0.34
C GLU A 152 12.72 -1.99 -1.50
N ALA A 153 11.44 -2.31 -1.27
CA ALA A 153 10.56 -2.83 -2.31
C ALA A 153 10.35 -1.83 -3.45
N LEU A 154 10.15 -0.54 -3.15
CA LEU A 154 10.05 0.53 -4.15
C LEU A 154 11.33 0.66 -4.98
N ALA A 155 12.50 0.43 -4.37
CA ALA A 155 13.79 0.47 -5.06
C ALA A 155 13.97 -0.65 -6.09
N GLU A 156 13.19 -1.72 -6.01
CA GLU A 156 13.22 -2.86 -6.93
C GLU A 156 12.17 -2.78 -8.05
N GLN A 157 11.17 -1.89 -7.93
CA GLN A 157 10.09 -1.79 -8.92
C GLN A 157 10.49 -1.02 -10.21
N ASP A 158 11.71 -0.49 -10.28
CA ASP A 158 12.23 0.32 -11.41
C ASP A 158 11.28 1.46 -11.86
N ASP A 159 10.35 1.88 -10.99
CA ASP A 159 9.40 2.97 -11.27
C ASP A 159 10.04 4.31 -10.91
N PRO A 160 10.25 5.22 -11.87
CA PRO A 160 10.84 6.52 -11.58
C PRO A 160 10.01 7.37 -10.61
N LEU A 161 8.68 7.18 -10.57
CA LEU A 161 7.79 7.92 -9.65
C LEU A 161 8.02 7.53 -8.19
N ALA A 162 8.59 6.35 -7.92
CA ALA A 162 8.91 5.89 -6.57
C ALA A 162 9.87 6.84 -5.84
N ALA A 163 10.87 7.38 -6.55
CA ALA A 163 11.81 8.35 -6.00
C ALA A 163 11.10 9.62 -5.52
N GLY A 164 10.16 10.12 -6.31
CA GLY A 164 9.34 11.27 -5.93
C GLY A 164 8.53 11.03 -4.66
N LEU A 165 7.90 9.86 -4.54
CA LEU A 165 7.09 9.51 -3.37
C LEU A 165 7.93 9.45 -2.08
N VAL A 166 9.12 8.85 -2.15
CA VAL A 166 10.05 8.80 -1.01
C VAL A 166 10.56 10.19 -0.64
N VAL A 167 10.94 11.02 -1.62
CA VAL A 167 11.40 12.40 -1.37
C VAL A 167 10.31 13.25 -0.73
N MET A 168 9.09 13.18 -1.25
CA MET A 168 7.96 13.97 -0.74
C MET A 168 7.62 13.55 0.69
N ARG A 169 7.58 12.24 0.97
CA ARG A 169 7.35 11.71 2.32
C ARG A 169 8.46 12.12 3.29
N TRP A 170 9.73 12.01 2.87
CA TRP A 170 10.87 12.42 3.68
C TRP A 170 10.80 13.91 4.01
N HIS A 171 10.60 14.77 3.01
CA HIS A 171 10.48 16.21 3.22
C HIS A 171 9.32 16.57 4.15
N ALA A 172 8.15 15.95 3.95
CA ALA A 172 6.96 16.16 4.79
C ALA A 172 7.13 15.76 6.26
N THR A 173 8.24 15.13 6.62
CA THR A 173 8.51 14.65 7.99
C THR A 173 9.82 15.20 8.56
N SER A 174 10.59 15.93 7.76
CA SER A 174 11.98 16.30 8.11
C SER A 174 12.11 17.45 9.10
N GLY A 175 11.00 18.07 9.54
CA GLY A 175 11.05 19.24 10.42
C GLY A 175 11.60 20.51 9.74
N ASP A 176 11.91 20.44 8.44
CA ASP A 176 12.35 21.57 7.63
C ASP A 176 11.14 22.36 7.10
N PHE A 177 10.26 22.71 8.03
CA PHE A 177 9.06 23.48 7.75
C PHE A 177 9.35 24.98 7.91
N PRO A 178 8.76 25.84 7.06
CA PRO A 178 8.84 27.28 7.25
C PRO A 178 8.17 27.67 8.56
N ARG A 179 8.67 28.77 9.16
CA ARG A 179 7.95 29.49 10.20
C ARG A 179 6.69 30.09 9.59
N VAL A 180 5.58 30.02 10.32
CA VAL A 180 4.29 30.58 9.91
C VAL A 180 3.70 31.35 11.08
N ASN A 181 2.98 32.43 10.78
CA ASN A 181 2.24 33.15 11.79
C ASN A 181 0.88 32.47 11.99
N PHE A 182 0.60 32.05 13.22
CA PHE A 182 -0.71 31.60 13.65
C PHE A 182 -1.36 32.73 14.43
N THR A 183 -2.52 33.19 13.99
CA THR A 183 -3.22 34.32 14.62
C THR A 183 -4.59 33.88 15.08
N THR A 184 -4.86 34.05 16.37
CA THR A 184 -6.20 33.90 16.95
C THR A 184 -6.75 35.30 17.20
N LEU A 185 -7.76 35.69 16.43
CA LEU A 185 -8.45 36.98 16.58
C LEU A 185 -9.86 36.75 17.12
N ARG A 186 -10.23 37.55 18.11
CA ARG A 186 -11.60 37.71 18.55
C ARG A 186 -12.10 39.06 18.03
N GLN A 187 -13.22 39.02 17.32
CA GLN A 187 -13.92 40.22 16.88
C GLN A 187 -15.18 40.39 17.72
N THR A 188 -15.22 41.44 18.52
CA THR A 188 -16.40 41.81 19.31
C THR A 188 -17.06 43.00 18.63
N SER A 189 -18.32 42.81 18.21
CA SER A 189 -19.13 43.90 17.67
C SER A 189 -19.98 44.48 18.78
N TYR A 190 -20.07 45.80 18.86
CA TYR A 190 -20.87 46.50 19.85
C TYR A 190 -21.61 47.68 19.21
N ILE A 191 -22.75 48.06 19.77
CA ILE A 191 -23.45 49.27 19.35
C ILE A 191 -22.71 50.46 19.95
N GLN A 192 -22.08 51.25 19.11
CA GLN A 192 -21.29 52.41 19.53
C GLN A 192 -22.17 53.63 19.75
N ASP A 193 -23.15 53.84 18.86
CA ASP A 193 -24.10 54.95 18.93
C ASP A 193 -25.38 54.62 18.16
N PHE A 194 -26.36 55.51 18.21
CA PHE A 194 -27.56 55.46 17.37
C PHE A 194 -27.71 56.79 16.61
N ASP A 195 -27.75 56.71 15.29
CA ASP A 195 -28.19 57.85 14.48
C ASP A 195 -29.71 57.92 14.56
N VAL A 196 -30.23 58.98 15.19
CA VAL A 196 -31.67 59.16 15.42
C VAL A 196 -32.18 60.31 14.57
N GLU A 197 -33.07 59.99 13.62
CA GLU A 197 -33.86 61.00 12.92
C GLU A 197 -35.18 61.22 13.66
N VAL A 198 -35.45 62.47 14.04
CA VAL A 198 -36.67 62.86 14.76
C VAL A 198 -37.68 63.48 13.79
N ALA A 199 -38.77 62.75 13.54
CA ALA A 199 -39.95 63.28 12.86
C ALA A 199 -41.16 63.16 13.80
N ALA A 200 -41.86 64.30 14.04
CA ALA A 200 -43.03 64.61 14.88
C ALA A 200 -43.66 63.57 15.84
N THR A 201 -43.72 62.28 15.51
CA THR A 201 -44.30 61.21 16.34
C THR A 201 -43.65 59.81 16.18
N SER A 202 -42.53 59.65 15.47
CA SER A 202 -41.81 58.35 15.36
C SER A 202 -40.31 58.51 15.54
N PHE A 203 -39.71 57.59 16.28
CA PHE A 203 -38.26 57.50 16.45
C PHE A 203 -37.74 56.32 15.62
N ILE A 204 -36.92 56.60 14.61
CA ILE A 204 -36.17 55.59 13.86
C ILE A 204 -34.71 55.80 14.27
N ALA A 205 -34.15 54.80 14.93
CA ALA A 205 -32.78 54.83 15.44
C ALA A 205 -31.97 53.77 14.69
N ASP A 206 -31.01 54.22 13.90
CA ASP A 206 -30.10 53.35 13.16
C ASP A 206 -28.84 53.10 14.02
N PRO A 207 -28.60 51.86 14.50
CA PRO A 207 -27.45 51.58 15.35
C PRO A 207 -26.15 51.64 14.53
N VAL A 208 -25.22 52.48 14.99
CA VAL A 208 -23.85 52.51 14.51
C VAL A 208 -23.08 51.39 15.22
N ILE A 209 -22.68 50.36 14.46
CA ILE A 209 -21.95 49.21 15.03
C ILE A 209 -20.45 49.46 14.94
N GLY A 210 -19.80 49.51 16.10
CA GLY A 210 -18.34 49.48 16.23
C GLY A 210 -17.81 48.04 16.28
N VAL A 211 -16.58 47.85 15.81
CA VAL A 211 -15.89 46.55 15.85
C VAL A 211 -14.56 46.70 16.56
N LEU A 212 -14.35 45.89 17.59
CA LEU A 212 -13.09 45.73 18.32
C LEU A 212 -12.49 44.38 17.95
N GLN A 213 -11.24 44.38 17.51
CA GLN A 213 -10.48 43.16 17.27
C GLN A 213 -9.36 43.07 18.30
N ASP A 214 -9.39 42.02 19.12
CA ASP A 214 -8.33 41.68 20.07
C ASP A 214 -7.85 40.25 19.84
N GLY A 215 -6.57 39.97 20.09
CA GLY A 215 -6.03 38.65 19.81
C GLY A 215 -4.53 38.55 19.92
N GLU A 216 -4.02 37.40 19.54
CA GLU A 216 -2.60 37.04 19.62
C GLU A 216 -2.09 36.57 18.26
N CYS A 217 -0.83 36.91 17.96
CA CYS A 217 -0.12 36.46 16.77
C CYS A 217 1.16 35.74 17.21
N LEU A 218 1.25 34.45 16.89
CA LEU A 218 2.35 33.58 17.27
C LEU A 218 3.19 33.23 16.03
N ASP A 219 4.50 33.42 16.10
CA ASP A 219 5.45 32.83 15.14
C ASP A 219 5.68 31.36 15.54
N VAL A 220 5.03 30.45 14.80
CA VAL A 220 5.07 29.01 15.08
C VAL A 220 5.91 28.27 14.04
N LYS A 221 6.67 27.28 14.50
CA LYS A 221 7.37 26.32 13.65
C LYS A 221 6.98 24.91 14.05
N VAL A 222 6.60 24.10 13.07
CA VAL A 222 6.42 22.66 13.29
C VAL A 222 7.80 22.05 13.55
N LEU A 223 8.03 21.56 14.77
CA LEU A 223 9.29 20.93 15.16
C LEU A 223 9.40 19.49 14.67
N GLY A 224 8.27 18.80 14.53
CA GLY A 224 8.20 17.43 14.03
C GLY A 224 6.78 16.90 13.98
N ALA A 225 6.59 15.79 13.28
CA ALA A 225 5.37 14.98 13.33
C ALA A 225 5.66 13.69 14.11
N GLU A 226 4.65 13.14 14.79
CA GLU A 226 4.76 11.97 15.69
C GLU A 226 5.49 10.77 15.05
N HIS A 227 5.30 10.56 13.76
CA HIS A 227 5.91 9.47 12.99
C HIS A 227 7.12 9.97 12.19
N GLY A 228 8.15 10.40 12.92
CA GLY A 228 9.43 10.88 12.38
C GLY A 228 10.25 9.82 11.63
N PHE A 229 11.05 10.24 10.65
CA PHE A 229 12.04 9.35 10.02
C PHE A 229 13.11 8.92 11.03
N THR A 230 13.11 7.63 11.38
CA THR A 230 14.18 7.04 12.18
C THR A 230 15.49 7.01 11.37
N THR A 231 16.65 6.92 12.03
CA THR A 231 17.97 6.85 11.36
C THR A 231 18.02 5.74 10.29
N ARG A 232 17.46 4.56 10.56
CA ARG A 232 17.42 3.44 9.61
C ARG A 232 16.65 3.78 8.34
N GLU A 233 15.50 4.44 8.49
CA GLU A 233 14.64 4.86 7.38
C GLU A 233 15.33 5.90 6.49
N ARG A 234 16.05 6.86 7.08
CA ARG A 234 16.82 7.86 6.31
C ARG A 234 17.95 7.22 5.53
N VAL A 235 18.64 6.24 6.10
CA VAL A 235 19.72 5.52 5.40
C VAL A 235 19.15 4.77 4.20
N ALA A 236 18.05 4.04 4.37
CA ALA A 236 17.38 3.33 3.28
C ALA A 236 16.89 4.29 2.18
N ALA A 237 16.21 5.38 2.56
CA ALA A 237 15.74 6.40 1.62
C ALA A 237 16.90 7.05 0.86
N ARG A 238 17.99 7.43 1.55
CA ARG A 238 19.17 8.03 0.92
C ARG A 238 19.85 7.06 -0.03
N ALA A 239 20.02 5.80 0.36
CA ALA A 239 20.64 4.79 -0.49
C ALA A 239 19.84 4.58 -1.79
N PHE A 240 18.52 4.47 -1.67
CA PHE A 240 17.62 4.39 -2.82
C PHE A 240 17.73 5.63 -3.71
N LEU A 241 17.59 6.83 -3.14
CA LEU A 241 17.62 8.07 -3.90
C LEU A 241 18.98 8.34 -4.54
N ALA A 242 20.08 7.96 -3.88
CA ALA A 242 21.42 8.06 -4.45
C ALA A 242 21.60 7.11 -5.65
N LYS A 243 21.03 5.91 -5.59
CA LYS A 243 21.00 4.98 -6.74
C LYS A 243 20.25 5.57 -7.92
N VAL A 244 19.09 6.20 -7.68
CA VAL A 244 18.27 6.80 -8.75
C VAL A 244 18.91 8.08 -9.30
N ALA A 245 19.48 8.92 -8.45
CA ALA A 245 20.10 10.18 -8.86
C ALA A 245 21.52 10.01 -9.43
N GLY A 246 22.13 8.83 -9.28
CA GLY A 246 23.54 8.57 -9.63
C GLY A 246 24.55 9.31 -8.75
N ARG A 247 24.09 10.05 -7.74
CA ARG A 247 24.92 10.81 -6.80
C ARG A 247 24.21 10.96 -5.47
N ASP A 248 24.99 11.16 -4.42
CA ASP A 248 24.47 11.42 -3.10
C ASP A 248 24.35 12.93 -2.82
N LEU A 249 23.14 13.41 -2.56
CA LEU A 249 22.85 14.82 -2.24
C LEU A 249 22.92 15.13 -0.74
N GLY A 250 23.31 14.16 0.09
CA GLY A 250 23.52 14.32 1.51
C GLY A 250 22.28 14.03 2.37
N SER A 251 22.30 14.53 3.61
CA SER A 251 21.31 14.21 4.64
C SER A 251 20.10 15.15 4.70
N LYS A 252 20.13 16.27 3.97
CA LYS A 252 19.06 17.28 3.97
C LYS A 252 17.98 16.93 2.95
N SER A 253 16.74 16.74 3.39
CA SER A 253 15.61 16.43 2.50
C SER A 253 15.29 17.55 1.51
N ALA A 254 15.51 18.82 1.87
CA ALA A 254 15.33 19.94 0.96
C ALA A 254 16.22 19.85 -0.30
N ALA A 255 17.44 19.29 -0.19
CA ALA A 255 18.32 19.10 -1.33
C ALA A 255 17.74 18.06 -2.31
N TRP A 256 17.23 16.94 -1.78
CA TRP A 256 16.54 15.90 -2.55
C TRP A 256 15.25 16.42 -3.20
N LEU A 257 14.47 17.26 -2.50
CA LEU A 257 13.25 17.86 -3.04
C LEU A 257 13.54 18.81 -4.21
N ARG A 258 14.56 19.68 -4.08
CA ARG A 258 14.98 20.57 -5.17
C ARG A 258 15.43 19.77 -6.39
N TRP A 259 16.23 18.72 -6.17
CA TRP A 259 16.65 17.83 -7.25
C TRP A 259 15.45 17.18 -7.95
N TRP A 260 14.51 16.62 -7.19
CA TRP A 260 13.32 15.99 -7.76
C TRP A 260 12.51 16.97 -8.64
N ARG A 261 12.27 18.19 -8.13
CA ARG A 261 11.50 19.23 -8.86
C ARG A 261 12.21 19.74 -10.11
N ASN A 262 13.52 19.94 -10.06
CA ASN A 262 14.25 20.67 -11.10
C ASN A 262 14.87 19.76 -12.17
N LEU A 263 15.23 18.52 -11.82
CA LEU A 263 15.97 17.61 -12.71
C LEU A 263 15.13 16.39 -13.08
N ALA A 264 14.61 15.68 -12.07
CA ALA A 264 13.95 14.40 -12.30
C ALA A 264 12.58 14.55 -13.00
N VAL A 265 11.72 15.47 -12.54
CA VAL A 265 10.39 15.66 -13.14
C VAL A 265 10.45 16.10 -14.61
N PRO A 266 11.29 17.07 -15.01
CA PRO A 266 11.45 17.42 -16.42
C PRO A 266 11.99 16.28 -17.30
N GLU A 267 12.88 15.44 -16.78
CA GLU A 267 13.40 14.27 -17.51
C GLU A 267 12.33 13.20 -17.74
N LEU A 268 11.47 12.95 -16.75
CA LEU A 268 10.34 12.02 -16.90
C LEU A 268 9.30 12.53 -17.89
N ARG A 269 9.01 13.84 -17.88
CA ARG A 269 8.15 14.46 -18.89
C ARG A 269 8.73 14.30 -20.29
N ARG A 270 10.04 14.50 -20.47
CA ARG A 270 10.73 14.28 -21.75
C ARG A 270 10.63 12.83 -22.22
N LYS A 271 10.91 11.86 -21.33
CA LYS A 271 10.82 10.43 -21.66
C LYS A 271 9.41 10.01 -22.06
N ARG A 272 8.39 10.52 -21.37
CA ARG A 272 6.98 10.23 -21.68
C ARG A 272 6.53 10.86 -23.00
N ALA A 273 6.93 12.10 -23.27
CA ALA A 273 6.65 12.75 -24.56
C ALA A 273 7.33 12.02 -25.74
N ALA A 274 8.52 11.45 -25.53
CA ALA A 274 9.21 10.65 -26.54
C ALA A 274 8.54 9.30 -26.83
N SER A 275 7.94 8.65 -25.82
CA SER A 275 7.17 7.40 -26.03
C SER A 275 5.81 7.63 -26.68
N GLU A 276 5.12 8.73 -26.36
CA GLU A 276 3.82 9.06 -26.96
C GLU A 276 3.96 9.53 -28.43
N GLY A 277 5.11 10.11 -28.82
CA GLY A 277 5.39 10.49 -30.20
C GLY A 277 5.75 9.33 -31.14
N SER A 278 6.18 8.17 -30.64
CA SER A 278 6.53 7.02 -31.48
C SER A 278 5.35 6.06 -31.75
N GLU A 279 4.27 6.13 -30.98
CA GLU A 279 3.06 5.32 -31.22
C GLU A 279 2.08 5.97 -32.22
N GLY A 280 2.36 7.20 -32.68
CA GLY A 280 1.51 7.96 -33.59
C GLY A 280 2.07 8.20 -35.00
N SER A 281 3.14 7.50 -35.42
CA SER A 281 3.69 7.55 -36.79
C SER A 281 3.63 6.22 -37.50
#